data_AF-A0A2A2WKH5-F1
#
_entry.id   AF-A0A2A2WKH5-F1
#
_cell.length_a   1.000
_cell.length_b   1.000
_cell.length_c   1.000
_cell.angle_alpha   90.00
_cell.angle_beta   90.00
_cell.angle_gamma   90.00
#
_symmetry.space_group_name_H-M   'P 1'
#
loop_
_entity.id
_entity.type
_entity.pdbx_description
1 polymer ?
#
loop_
_entity_poly.entity_id
_entity_poly.type
_entity_poly.pdbx_seq_one_letter_code
_entity_poly.pdbx_strand_id
1 'polypeptide(L)'
;MTRQTLIENYPHRVGGHCGSAAMRDLLHWQGLGWEGPPDEGLVFTLGGSLGLSYLRSSDLFPPLYLVGRDSDFELNLPHLLGAQVQVLTTDDPREGWSWISQEVDAGRPALIWGDIAELPYLRVRLQMSRHDIVVIGYDEAERIAFVVDNDRAEVQKVPFDALARARSSMSFPQPTRHTTYRIAWPHELPDLAQVAAAAFRQSAANMRHPTPPGVVDLTTAVSGSEGLAAVAQLAADVRTWSHLPADELEILLFSLSAFIEKAGTGGGLFRKLLADGCADVARLTGDLATEDLAVAARHCAQTWTEAGRAGIEHEVDVRTRLERVASAVSLLPTLELQLAEALESASRSLAAA
;
A
#
# COMPACT_ATOMS: atom_id res chain seq x y z
N MET A 1 -30.82 -16.48 -20.91
CA MET A 1 -29.42 -16.45 -21.38
C MET A 1 -28.58 -16.15 -20.15
N THR A 2 -27.60 -16.99 -19.83
CA THR A 2 -26.64 -16.72 -18.74
C THR A 2 -25.76 -15.55 -19.15
N ARG A 3 -25.58 -14.58 -18.26
CA ARG A 3 -24.86 -13.35 -18.57
C ARG A 3 -23.36 -13.57 -18.44
N GLN A 4 -22.63 -13.07 -19.43
CA GLN A 4 -21.17 -13.01 -19.43
C GLN A 4 -20.76 -11.62 -19.87
N THR A 5 -19.84 -11.01 -19.11
CA THR A 5 -19.25 -9.71 -19.45
C THR A 5 -17.77 -9.77 -19.14
N LEU A 6 -16.95 -9.27 -20.06
CA LEU A 6 -15.51 -9.15 -19.86
C LEU A 6 -15.04 -7.85 -20.50
N ILE A 7 -14.31 -7.05 -19.73
CA ILE A 7 -13.60 -5.89 -20.23
C ILE A 7 -12.33 -6.38 -20.91
N GLU A 8 -12.31 -6.26 -22.24
CA GLU A 8 -11.17 -6.64 -23.05
C GLU A 8 -10.07 -5.57 -23.00
N ASN A 9 -8.81 -6.00 -23.16
CA ASN A 9 -7.64 -5.12 -23.24
C ASN A 9 -7.43 -4.21 -22.01
N TYR A 10 -7.88 -4.65 -20.82
CA TYR A 10 -7.56 -3.96 -19.57
C TYR A 10 -6.03 -3.94 -19.36
N PRO A 11 -5.39 -2.77 -19.14
CA PRO A 11 -3.95 -2.60 -19.24
C PRO A 11 -3.20 -3.03 -17.97
N HIS A 12 -3.47 -4.25 -17.54
CA HIS A 12 -2.94 -4.79 -16.31
C HIS A 12 -1.42 -4.99 -16.37
N ARG A 13 -0.72 -4.58 -15.32
CA ARG A 13 0.70 -4.90 -15.10
C ARG A 13 0.92 -5.41 -13.67
N VAL A 14 1.92 -6.26 -13.48
CA VAL A 14 2.39 -6.62 -12.13
C VAL A 14 2.81 -5.34 -11.38
N GLY A 15 2.59 -5.31 -10.07
CA GLY A 15 2.92 -4.17 -9.23
C GLY A 15 3.37 -4.54 -7.83
N GLY A 16 4.07 -3.61 -7.19
CA GLY A 16 4.68 -3.80 -5.88
C GLY A 16 3.73 -3.73 -4.70
N HIS A 17 2.59 -3.05 -4.86
CA HIS A 17 1.54 -2.88 -3.87
C HIS A 17 0.16 -2.95 -4.52
N CYS A 18 -0.78 -3.64 -3.88
CA CYS A 18 -2.11 -3.91 -4.42
C CYS A 18 -2.89 -2.63 -4.78
N GLY A 19 -2.99 -1.67 -3.87
CA GLY A 19 -3.74 -0.43 -4.09
C GLY A 19 -3.15 0.46 -5.18
N SER A 20 -1.84 0.73 -5.16
CA SER A 20 -1.19 1.63 -6.14
C SER A 20 -1.10 1.00 -7.53
N ALA A 21 -0.87 -0.32 -7.61
CA ALA A 21 -0.89 -1.03 -8.89
C ALA A 21 -2.30 -1.05 -9.50
N ALA A 22 -3.33 -1.31 -8.69
CA ALA A 22 -4.72 -1.27 -9.15
C ALA A 22 -5.12 0.14 -9.62
N MET A 23 -4.80 1.17 -8.83
CA MET A 23 -5.08 2.57 -9.21
C MET A 23 -4.34 3.01 -10.47
N ARG A 24 -3.09 2.57 -10.66
CA ARG A 24 -2.32 2.80 -11.89
C ARG A 24 -3.02 2.21 -13.11
N ASP A 25 -3.49 0.97 -13.00
CA ASP A 25 -4.17 0.30 -14.11
C ASP A 25 -5.55 0.93 -14.39
N LEU A 26 -6.26 1.40 -13.35
CA LEU A 26 -7.50 2.17 -13.48
C LEU A 26 -7.30 3.52 -14.17
N LEU A 27 -6.26 4.28 -13.80
CA LEU A 27 -5.93 5.54 -14.45
C LEU A 27 -5.59 5.33 -15.93
N HIS A 28 -4.81 4.29 -16.24
CA HIS A 28 -4.52 3.92 -17.63
C HIS A 28 -5.81 3.53 -18.38
N TRP A 29 -6.69 2.73 -17.78
CA TRP A 29 -7.97 2.37 -18.39
C TRP A 29 -8.83 3.60 -18.72
N GLN A 30 -8.79 4.64 -17.89
CA GLN A 30 -9.50 5.90 -18.14
C GLN A 30 -8.78 6.82 -19.15
N GLY A 31 -7.59 6.45 -19.61
CA GLY A 31 -6.76 7.30 -20.47
C GLY A 31 -6.19 8.52 -19.74
N LEU A 32 -6.09 8.46 -18.41
CA LEU A 32 -5.61 9.56 -17.58
C LEU A 32 -4.10 9.46 -17.31
N GLY A 33 -3.43 10.60 -17.46
CA GLY A 33 -2.00 10.77 -17.22
C GLY A 33 -1.52 12.13 -17.72
N TRP A 34 -0.24 12.43 -17.55
CA TRP A 34 0.35 13.71 -17.98
C TRP A 34 1.10 13.56 -19.30
N GLU A 35 2.17 12.76 -19.32
CA GLU A 35 2.91 12.39 -20.55
C GLU A 35 2.58 10.96 -21.02
N GLY A 36 1.37 10.50 -20.72
CA GLY A 36 0.93 9.12 -20.88
C GLY A 36 0.57 8.46 -19.54
N PRO A 37 0.26 7.15 -19.55
CA PRO A 37 -0.16 6.44 -18.34
C PRO A 37 0.91 6.53 -17.24
N PRO A 38 0.54 6.89 -16.00
CA PRO A 38 1.52 7.00 -14.93
C PRO A 38 2.06 5.61 -14.54
N ASP A 39 3.29 5.59 -14.02
CA ASP A 39 3.84 4.39 -13.38
C ASP A 39 3.44 4.30 -11.91
N GLU A 40 3.62 3.12 -11.32
CA GLU A 40 3.13 2.82 -9.96
C GLU A 40 3.72 3.78 -8.91
N GLY A 41 5.01 4.11 -9.02
CA GLY A 41 5.69 5.02 -8.10
C GLY A 41 5.02 6.40 -8.08
N LEU A 42 4.76 6.97 -9.26
CA LEU A 42 4.06 8.25 -9.38
C LEU A 42 2.66 8.18 -8.76
N VAL A 43 1.91 7.11 -9.04
CA VAL A 43 0.56 6.90 -8.48
C VAL A 43 0.58 6.80 -6.96
N PHE A 44 1.53 6.06 -6.38
CA PHE A 44 1.70 6.00 -4.93
C PHE A 44 2.04 7.38 -4.34
N THR A 45 3.03 8.06 -4.92
CA THR A 45 3.50 9.37 -4.46
C THR A 45 2.39 10.42 -4.46
N LEU A 46 1.59 10.48 -5.52
CA LEU A 46 0.49 11.45 -5.63
C LEU A 46 -0.70 11.13 -4.72
N GLY A 47 -0.78 9.92 -4.15
CA GLY A 47 -1.76 9.61 -3.12
C GLY A 47 -1.45 10.26 -1.77
N GLY A 48 -0.24 10.77 -1.56
CA GLY A 48 0.12 11.46 -0.32
C GLY A 48 0.12 10.58 0.93
N SER A 49 0.19 9.26 0.74
CA SER A 49 -0.06 8.26 1.78
C SER A 49 1.18 7.77 2.52
N LEU A 50 2.35 8.40 2.36
CA LEU A 50 3.51 8.02 3.19
C LEU A 50 3.14 8.17 4.67
N GLY A 51 3.45 7.14 5.43
CA GLY A 51 3.22 7.10 6.86
C GLY A 51 4.09 6.03 7.50
N LEU A 52 3.85 5.78 8.79
CA LEU A 52 4.34 4.58 9.43
C LEU A 52 3.47 4.28 10.64
N SER A 53 3.08 3.02 10.82
CA SER A 53 2.51 2.54 12.09
C SER A 53 3.31 1.34 12.54
N TYR A 54 3.74 1.37 13.80
CA TYR A 54 4.43 0.27 14.45
C TYR A 54 3.67 -0.14 15.71
N LEU A 55 3.39 -1.42 15.82
CA LEU A 55 2.68 -2.03 16.92
C LEU A 55 3.39 -3.31 17.34
N ARG A 56 3.57 -3.49 18.66
CA ARG A 56 3.96 -4.77 19.25
C ARG A 56 2.89 -5.25 20.23
N SER A 57 2.43 -6.48 20.05
CA SER A 57 1.44 -7.10 20.96
C SER A 57 1.58 -8.61 20.97
N SER A 58 1.43 -9.22 22.15
CA SER A 58 1.36 -10.68 22.29
C SER A 58 0.07 -11.28 21.70
N ASP A 59 -0.95 -10.45 21.47
CA ASP A 59 -2.23 -10.87 20.91
C ASP A 59 -2.21 -10.98 19.38
N LEU A 60 -1.11 -10.55 18.75
CA LEU A 60 -0.89 -10.67 17.32
C LEU A 60 -0.01 -11.89 17.02
N PHE A 61 -0.25 -12.51 15.87
CA PHE A 61 0.67 -13.48 15.28
C PHE A 61 0.97 -13.09 13.82
N PRO A 62 2.20 -12.65 13.49
CA PRO A 62 3.36 -12.46 14.39
C PRO A 62 3.15 -11.35 15.44
N PRO A 63 3.94 -11.31 16.53
CA PRO A 63 3.70 -10.42 17.68
C PRO A 63 4.09 -8.94 17.42
N LEU A 64 4.21 -8.54 16.15
CA LEU A 64 4.35 -7.16 15.72
C LEU A 64 3.59 -6.93 14.43
N TYR A 65 3.22 -5.67 14.19
CA TYR A 65 2.72 -5.18 12.92
C TYR A 65 3.46 -3.90 12.53
N LEU A 66 3.87 -3.84 11.27
CA LEU A 66 4.58 -2.71 10.69
C LEU A 66 4.00 -2.40 9.31
N VAL A 67 3.64 -1.14 9.07
CA VAL A 67 3.16 -0.66 7.78
C VAL A 67 3.73 0.74 7.50
N GLY A 68 4.08 1.02 6.24
CA GLY A 68 4.74 2.26 5.83
C GLY A 68 3.85 3.29 5.13
N ARG A 69 2.54 3.19 5.31
CA ARG A 69 1.56 4.10 4.70
C ARG A 69 0.39 4.34 5.63
N ASP A 70 -0.39 5.37 5.33
CA ASP A 70 -1.69 5.60 5.95
C ASP A 70 -2.77 4.61 5.47
N SER A 71 -3.96 4.71 6.07
CA SER A 71 -5.14 3.89 5.80
C SER A 71 -5.92 4.30 4.55
N ASP A 72 -5.64 5.44 3.94
CA ASP A 72 -6.62 6.16 3.11
C ASP A 72 -6.16 6.45 1.68
N PHE A 73 -5.08 5.84 1.19
CA PHE A 73 -4.62 5.99 -0.21
C PHE A 73 -5.73 5.89 -1.25
N GLU A 74 -6.60 4.88 -1.11
CA GLU A 74 -7.69 4.60 -2.05
C GLU A 74 -8.76 5.71 -2.04
N LEU A 75 -8.74 6.58 -1.03
CA LEU A 75 -9.50 7.82 -0.95
C LEU A 75 -8.65 9.02 -1.41
N ASN A 76 -7.47 9.20 -0.84
CA ASN A 76 -6.63 10.38 -0.99
C ASN A 76 -6.23 10.61 -2.45
N LEU A 77 -5.81 9.56 -3.16
CA LEU A 77 -5.41 9.68 -4.57
C LEU A 77 -6.57 10.19 -5.45
N PRO A 78 -7.76 9.56 -5.48
CA PRO A 78 -8.89 10.11 -6.21
C PRO A 78 -9.20 11.57 -5.87
N HIS A 79 -9.26 11.94 -4.59
CA HIS A 79 -9.56 13.32 -4.19
C HIS A 79 -8.52 14.32 -4.69
N LEU A 80 -7.23 14.00 -4.55
CA LEU A 80 -6.12 14.85 -5.02
C LEU A 80 -6.11 14.98 -6.55
N LEU A 81 -6.57 13.96 -7.27
CA LEU A 81 -6.72 13.99 -8.72
C LEU A 81 -8.04 14.62 -9.18
N GLY A 82 -8.87 15.15 -8.28
CA GLY A 82 -10.15 15.79 -8.62
C GLY A 82 -11.28 14.81 -8.96
N ALA A 83 -11.10 13.53 -8.67
CA ALA A 83 -12.14 12.52 -8.78
C ALA A 83 -13.07 12.52 -7.56
N GLN A 84 -14.28 11.98 -7.74
CA GLN A 84 -15.17 11.64 -6.62
C GLN A 84 -15.05 10.16 -6.33
N VAL A 85 -14.88 9.80 -5.05
CA VAL A 85 -14.82 8.40 -4.61
C VAL A 85 -15.91 8.12 -3.60
N GLN A 86 -16.61 7.01 -3.81
CA GLN A 86 -17.58 6.45 -2.88
C GLN A 86 -17.11 5.07 -2.42
N VAL A 87 -17.01 4.89 -1.12
CA VAL A 87 -16.73 3.59 -0.50
C VAL A 87 -18.05 2.94 -0.11
N LEU A 88 -18.39 1.87 -0.80
CA LEU A 88 -19.60 1.09 -0.53
C LEU A 88 -19.23 -0.11 0.33
N THR A 89 -19.97 -0.34 1.40
CA THR A 89 -19.77 -1.48 2.30
C THR A 89 -21.12 -2.09 2.68
N THR A 90 -21.19 -3.42 2.73
CA THR A 90 -22.40 -4.18 3.09
C THR A 90 -22.01 -5.54 3.63
N ASP A 91 -22.87 -6.10 4.48
CA ASP A 91 -22.75 -7.48 4.94
C ASP A 91 -23.62 -8.44 4.11
N ASP A 92 -24.39 -7.93 3.13
CA ASP A 92 -25.15 -8.73 2.17
C ASP A 92 -24.30 -9.08 0.93
N PRO A 93 -23.94 -10.36 0.72
CA PRO A 93 -23.13 -10.76 -0.43
C PRO A 93 -23.83 -10.52 -1.78
N ARG A 94 -25.16 -10.52 -1.85
CA ARG A 94 -25.91 -10.26 -3.08
C ARG A 94 -25.83 -8.80 -3.46
N GLU A 95 -25.98 -7.91 -2.48
CA GLU A 95 -25.83 -6.47 -2.68
C GLU A 95 -24.40 -6.14 -3.10
N GLY A 96 -23.40 -6.66 -2.36
CA GLY A 96 -21.99 -6.48 -2.68
C GLY A 96 -21.62 -6.95 -4.09
N TRP A 97 -22.14 -8.10 -4.52
CA TRP A 97 -21.96 -8.60 -5.90
C TRP A 97 -22.64 -7.70 -6.93
N SER A 98 -23.84 -7.17 -6.63
CA SER A 98 -24.58 -6.32 -7.54
C SER A 98 -23.83 -5.05 -7.91
N TRP A 99 -23.05 -4.48 -6.98
CA TRP A 99 -22.22 -3.31 -7.26
C TRP A 99 -21.11 -3.63 -8.25
N ILE A 100 -20.44 -4.77 -8.10
CA ILE A 100 -19.38 -5.24 -9.01
C ILE A 100 -19.96 -5.44 -10.41
N SER A 101 -21.05 -6.20 -10.53
CA SER A 101 -21.64 -6.48 -11.84
C SER A 101 -22.08 -5.20 -12.52
N GLN A 102 -22.71 -4.26 -11.81
CA GLN A 102 -23.13 -2.96 -12.36
C GLN A 102 -21.95 -2.14 -12.95
N GLU A 103 -20.79 -2.13 -12.28
CA GLU A 103 -19.60 -1.45 -12.81
C GLU A 103 -19.10 -2.13 -14.09
N VAL A 104 -18.90 -3.45 -14.03
CA VAL A 104 -18.38 -4.25 -15.15
C VAL A 104 -19.31 -4.19 -16.36
N ASP A 105 -20.62 -4.27 -16.14
CA ASP A 105 -21.65 -4.17 -17.18
C ASP A 105 -21.64 -2.81 -17.89
N ALA A 106 -21.20 -1.77 -17.18
CA ALA A 106 -21.05 -0.43 -17.70
C ALA A 106 -19.64 -0.17 -18.27
N GLY A 107 -18.83 -1.22 -18.45
CA GLY A 107 -17.46 -1.15 -18.99
C GLY A 107 -16.43 -0.57 -18.02
N ARG A 108 -16.72 -0.57 -16.72
CA ARG A 108 -15.82 -0.05 -15.68
C ARG A 108 -15.27 -1.20 -14.83
N PRO A 109 -13.93 -1.36 -14.74
CA PRO A 109 -13.30 -2.31 -13.84
C PRO A 109 -13.63 -1.95 -12.37
N ALA A 110 -13.99 -2.94 -11.56
CA ALA A 110 -14.42 -2.71 -10.18
C ALA A 110 -13.28 -2.93 -9.18
N LEU A 111 -12.85 -1.87 -8.50
CA LEU A 111 -11.87 -1.94 -7.41
C LEU A 111 -12.54 -2.37 -6.10
N ILE A 112 -12.02 -3.42 -5.48
CA ILE A 112 -12.65 -4.07 -4.34
C ILE A 112 -11.62 -4.56 -3.33
N TRP A 113 -12.05 -4.75 -2.08
CA TRP A 113 -11.26 -5.51 -1.10
C TRP A 113 -11.56 -7.00 -1.14
N GLY A 114 -10.53 -7.79 -0.87
CA GLY A 114 -10.66 -9.18 -0.46
C GLY A 114 -9.63 -9.53 0.62
N ASP A 115 -9.88 -10.63 1.32
CA ASP A 115 -8.88 -11.29 2.16
C ASP A 115 -7.97 -12.18 1.31
N ILE A 116 -6.67 -11.95 1.38
CA ILE A 116 -5.66 -12.70 0.62
C ILE A 116 -5.69 -14.21 0.87
N ALA A 117 -6.10 -14.64 2.08
CA ALA A 117 -6.13 -16.05 2.44
C ALA A 117 -7.28 -16.83 1.76
N GLU A 118 -8.33 -16.12 1.32
CA GLU A 118 -9.50 -16.71 0.66
C GLU A 118 -9.38 -16.69 -0.87
N LEU A 119 -8.37 -16.00 -1.42
CA LEU A 119 -8.12 -15.93 -2.86
C LEU A 119 -7.38 -17.20 -3.33
N PRO A 120 -7.99 -18.05 -4.18
CA PRO A 120 -7.51 -19.41 -4.42
C PRO A 120 -6.18 -19.49 -5.19
N TYR A 121 -5.76 -18.39 -5.81
CA TYR A 121 -4.50 -18.28 -6.56
C TYR A 121 -3.34 -17.75 -5.71
N LEU A 122 -3.59 -17.28 -4.49
CA LEU A 122 -2.58 -16.86 -3.52
C LEU A 122 -2.32 -18.00 -2.53
N ARG A 123 -1.05 -18.29 -2.27
CA ARG A 123 -0.62 -19.29 -1.27
C ARG A 123 0.09 -18.58 -0.13
N VAL A 124 -0.68 -17.82 0.63
CA VAL A 124 -0.18 -16.97 1.71
C VAL A 124 -0.35 -17.64 3.07
N ARG A 125 0.57 -17.32 3.99
CA ARG A 125 0.48 -17.72 5.40
C ARG A 125 -0.05 -16.61 6.30
N LEU A 126 0.15 -15.36 5.88
CA LEU A 126 -0.39 -14.19 6.55
C LEU A 126 -1.82 -13.98 6.08
N GLN A 127 -2.74 -13.78 7.01
CA GLN A 127 -4.11 -13.38 6.71
C GLN A 127 -4.20 -11.86 6.76
N MET A 128 -4.79 -11.25 5.73
CA MET A 128 -4.86 -9.80 5.61
C MET A 128 -6.10 -9.41 4.81
N SER A 129 -7.00 -8.68 5.45
CA SER A 129 -8.35 -8.41 4.96
C SER A 129 -8.50 -7.14 4.11
N ARG A 130 -7.45 -6.31 3.95
CA ARG A 130 -7.47 -5.14 3.05
C ARG A 130 -6.49 -5.34 1.88
N HIS A 131 -6.82 -6.27 0.98
CA HIS A 131 -6.10 -6.43 -0.27
C HIS A 131 -6.95 -5.99 -1.45
N ASP A 132 -6.44 -4.99 -2.17
CA ASP A 132 -7.10 -4.44 -3.34
C ASP A 132 -6.92 -5.35 -4.56
N ILE A 133 -8.04 -5.73 -5.17
CA ILE A 133 -8.08 -6.45 -6.45
C ILE A 133 -9.09 -5.77 -7.37
N VAL A 134 -8.95 -6.00 -8.68
CA VAL A 134 -9.86 -5.43 -9.67
C VAL A 134 -10.61 -6.53 -10.41
N VAL A 135 -11.94 -6.46 -10.40
CA VAL A 135 -12.79 -7.36 -11.19
C VAL A 135 -13.04 -6.72 -12.55
N ILE A 136 -12.69 -7.42 -13.62
CA ILE A 136 -12.82 -6.96 -15.00
C ILE A 136 -13.90 -7.72 -15.79
N GLY A 137 -14.53 -8.72 -15.18
CA GLY A 137 -15.51 -9.55 -15.86
C GLY A 137 -16.13 -10.60 -14.96
N TYR A 138 -17.15 -11.28 -15.47
CA TYR A 138 -17.72 -12.48 -14.87
C TYR A 138 -18.39 -13.37 -15.92
N ASP A 139 -18.59 -14.63 -15.55
CA ASP A 139 -19.38 -15.62 -16.27
C ASP A 139 -20.36 -16.27 -15.28
N GLU A 140 -21.66 -16.02 -15.47
CA GLU A 140 -22.70 -16.58 -14.59
C GLU A 140 -22.90 -18.09 -14.77
N ALA A 141 -22.69 -18.62 -15.98
CA ALA A 141 -22.87 -20.04 -16.26
C ALA A 141 -21.80 -20.86 -15.53
N GLU A 142 -20.55 -20.40 -15.63
CA GLU A 142 -19.39 -21.02 -14.99
C GLU A 142 -19.23 -20.59 -13.52
N ARG A 143 -20.01 -19.60 -13.06
CA ARG A 143 -19.96 -19.01 -11.69
C ARG A 143 -18.57 -18.51 -11.29
N ILE A 144 -17.91 -17.79 -12.20
CA ILE A 144 -16.56 -17.25 -11.99
C ILE A 144 -16.50 -15.75 -12.26
N ALA A 145 -15.66 -15.05 -11.51
CA ALA A 145 -15.23 -13.68 -11.78
C ALA A 145 -13.83 -13.68 -12.40
N PHE A 146 -13.58 -12.73 -13.30
CA PHE A 146 -12.26 -12.46 -13.86
C PHE A 146 -11.61 -11.34 -13.05
N VAL A 147 -10.54 -11.68 -12.34
CA VAL A 147 -9.85 -10.81 -11.37
C VAL A 147 -8.43 -10.56 -11.84
N VAL A 148 -7.98 -9.32 -11.75
CA VAL A 148 -6.55 -8.99 -11.82
C VAL A 148 -6.04 -8.60 -10.44
N ASP A 149 -4.76 -8.87 -10.21
CA ASP A 149 -4.13 -8.74 -8.90
C ASP A 149 -2.68 -8.32 -9.12
N ASN A 150 -2.14 -7.44 -8.27
CA ASN A 150 -0.79 -6.90 -8.44
C ASN A 150 0.30 -7.98 -8.45
N ASP A 151 0.08 -9.12 -7.78
CA ASP A 151 1.06 -10.21 -7.65
C ASP A 151 1.00 -11.23 -8.81
N ARG A 152 0.09 -11.06 -9.78
CA ARG A 152 -0.06 -11.96 -10.93
C ARG A 152 0.01 -11.17 -12.23
N ALA A 153 0.59 -11.75 -13.29
CA ALA A 153 0.57 -11.12 -14.61
C ALA A 153 -0.71 -11.45 -15.37
N GLU A 154 -1.25 -12.65 -15.13
CA GLU A 154 -2.42 -13.19 -15.81
C GLU A 154 -3.71 -12.83 -15.08
N VAL A 155 -4.80 -12.71 -15.84
CA VAL A 155 -6.15 -12.65 -15.30
C VAL A 155 -6.50 -13.97 -14.62
N GLN A 156 -6.94 -13.89 -13.36
CA GLN A 156 -7.33 -15.03 -12.55
C GLN A 156 -8.83 -15.30 -12.69
N LYS A 157 -9.20 -16.58 -12.72
CA LYS A 157 -10.60 -17.02 -12.65
C LYS A 157 -10.92 -17.40 -11.21
N VAL A 158 -11.79 -16.63 -10.56
CA VAL A 158 -12.13 -16.80 -9.15
C VAL A 158 -13.59 -17.26 -9.03
N PRO A 159 -13.86 -18.45 -8.44
CA PRO A 159 -15.23 -18.87 -8.16
C PRO A 159 -15.99 -17.85 -7.31
N PHE A 160 -17.28 -17.63 -7.61
CA PHE A 160 -18.09 -16.64 -6.88
C PHE A 160 -18.18 -16.90 -5.37
N ASP A 161 -18.18 -18.16 -4.94
CA ASP A 161 -18.18 -18.51 -3.51
C ASP A 161 -16.87 -18.15 -2.82
N ALA A 162 -15.73 -18.37 -3.48
CA ALA A 162 -14.42 -17.96 -2.98
C ALA A 162 -14.31 -16.44 -2.90
N LEU A 163 -14.73 -15.72 -3.95
CA LEU A 163 -14.76 -14.25 -3.95
C LEU A 163 -15.70 -13.71 -2.86
N ALA A 164 -16.86 -14.33 -2.64
CA ALA A 164 -17.77 -13.93 -1.58
C ALA A 164 -17.15 -14.11 -0.19
N ARG A 165 -16.47 -15.23 0.09
CA ARG A 165 -15.74 -15.45 1.36
C ARG A 165 -14.63 -14.44 1.56
N ALA A 166 -13.80 -14.21 0.53
CA ALA A 166 -12.76 -13.19 0.57
C ALA A 166 -13.31 -11.81 0.90
N ARG A 167 -14.51 -11.49 0.40
CA ARG A 167 -15.19 -10.21 0.62
C ARG A 167 -16.01 -10.13 1.90
N SER A 168 -16.20 -11.22 2.64
CA SER A 168 -16.94 -11.26 3.92
C SER A 168 -16.04 -11.56 5.13
N SER A 169 -14.73 -11.42 4.98
CA SER A 169 -13.77 -11.69 6.05
C SER A 169 -13.92 -10.70 7.20
N MET A 170 -13.82 -11.21 8.43
CA MET A 170 -13.80 -10.43 9.68
C MET A 170 -12.38 -10.28 10.24
N SER A 171 -11.38 -10.67 9.46
CA SER A 171 -10.00 -10.79 9.91
C SER A 171 -9.28 -9.45 10.01
N PHE A 172 -8.07 -9.48 10.57
CA PHE A 172 -7.20 -8.33 10.73
C PHE A 172 -6.77 -7.74 9.36
N PRO A 173 -6.62 -6.40 9.23
CA PRO A 173 -6.78 -5.39 10.29
C PRO A 173 -8.22 -4.95 10.56
N GLN A 174 -9.15 -5.19 9.63
CA GLN A 174 -10.57 -4.86 9.82
C GLN A 174 -11.48 -5.66 8.89
N PRO A 175 -12.77 -5.82 9.20
CA PRO A 175 -13.71 -6.51 8.34
C PRO A 175 -13.77 -5.95 6.91
N THR A 176 -13.79 -6.83 5.91
CA THR A 176 -13.87 -6.44 4.48
C THR A 176 -15.23 -5.88 4.10
N ARG A 177 -16.33 -6.34 4.72
CA ARG A 177 -17.72 -5.89 4.49
C ARG A 177 -18.07 -5.62 3.03
N HIS A 178 -17.73 -6.56 2.14
CA HIS A 178 -17.90 -6.44 0.69
C HIS A 178 -17.50 -5.07 0.11
N THR A 179 -16.43 -4.46 0.63
CA THR A 179 -15.98 -3.11 0.24
C THR A 179 -15.78 -3.01 -1.27
N THR A 180 -16.36 -1.96 -1.86
CA THR A 180 -16.20 -1.61 -3.29
C THR A 180 -15.96 -0.11 -3.39
N TYR A 181 -14.95 0.27 -4.17
CA TYR A 181 -14.65 1.66 -4.48
C TYR A 181 -15.28 2.02 -5.83
N ARG A 182 -16.20 2.98 -5.80
CA ARG A 182 -16.71 3.62 -7.01
C ARG A 182 -16.02 4.95 -7.20
N ILE A 183 -15.25 5.07 -8.27
CA ILE A 183 -14.47 6.27 -8.57
C ILE A 183 -15.01 6.88 -9.85
N ALA A 184 -15.55 8.09 -9.72
CA ALA A 184 -15.90 8.94 -10.85
C ALA A 184 -14.69 9.84 -11.15
N TRP A 185 -13.86 9.39 -12.09
CA TRP A 185 -12.68 10.10 -12.53
C TRP A 185 -13.03 11.37 -13.32
N PRO A 186 -12.21 12.44 -13.26
CA PRO A 186 -12.41 13.61 -14.11
C PRO A 186 -12.06 13.28 -15.57
N HIS A 187 -12.46 14.17 -16.48
CA HIS A 187 -12.06 14.06 -17.89
C HIS A 187 -10.59 14.39 -18.12
N GLU A 188 -10.04 15.31 -17.32
CA GLU A 188 -8.65 15.75 -17.38
C GLU A 188 -8.08 15.80 -15.97
N LEU A 189 -6.80 15.42 -15.83
CA LEU A 189 -6.12 15.52 -14.54
C LEU A 189 -5.74 16.97 -14.23
N PRO A 190 -5.73 17.36 -12.95
CA PRO A 190 -5.16 18.63 -12.52
C PRO A 190 -3.65 18.72 -12.81
N ASP A 191 -3.12 19.93 -12.70
CA ASP A 191 -1.69 20.18 -12.85
C ASP A 191 -0.84 19.33 -11.89
N LEU A 192 0.20 18.68 -12.42
CA LEU A 192 1.01 17.74 -11.66
C LEU A 192 1.71 18.40 -10.46
N ALA A 193 2.23 19.61 -10.63
CA ALA A 193 2.95 20.31 -9.56
C ALA A 193 2.00 20.62 -8.40
N GLN A 194 0.76 21.02 -8.68
CA GLN A 194 -0.26 21.25 -7.65
C GLN A 194 -0.63 19.98 -6.89
N VAL A 195 -0.86 18.87 -7.59
CA VAL A 195 -1.17 17.57 -6.96
C VAL A 195 0.00 17.10 -6.10
N ALA A 196 1.22 17.11 -6.66
CA ALA A 196 2.42 16.68 -5.96
C ALA A 196 2.70 17.55 -4.73
N ALA A 197 2.54 18.87 -4.83
CA ALA A 197 2.70 19.77 -3.68
C ALA A 197 1.73 19.41 -2.54
N ALA A 198 0.47 19.09 -2.87
CA ALA A 198 -0.51 18.66 -1.87
C ALA A 198 -0.19 17.27 -1.29
N ALA A 199 0.18 16.31 -2.13
CA ALA A 199 0.53 14.95 -1.72
C ALA A 199 1.78 14.93 -0.82
N PHE A 200 2.81 15.72 -1.14
CA PHE A 200 4.01 15.85 -0.32
C PHE A 200 3.73 16.47 1.05
N ARG A 201 2.89 17.52 1.09
CA ARG A 201 2.44 18.12 2.35
C ARG A 201 1.66 17.12 3.20
N GLN A 202 0.77 16.33 2.60
CA GLN A 202 0.02 15.30 3.31
C GLN A 202 0.96 14.21 3.86
N SER A 203 1.89 13.72 3.06
CA SER A 203 2.90 12.73 3.48
C SER A 203 3.76 13.23 4.64
N ALA A 204 4.21 14.49 4.59
CA ALA A 204 4.95 15.10 5.69
C ALA A 204 4.09 15.22 6.97
N ALA A 205 2.82 15.62 6.82
CA ALA A 205 1.88 15.72 7.93
C ALA A 205 1.62 14.35 8.56
N ASN A 206 1.40 13.30 7.77
CA ASN A 206 1.24 11.93 8.25
C ASN A 206 2.45 11.44 9.06
N MET A 207 3.66 11.83 8.66
CA MET A 207 4.89 11.46 9.39
C MET A 207 5.08 12.27 10.68
N ARG A 208 4.73 13.56 10.72
CA ARG A 208 4.94 14.42 11.91
C ARG A 208 3.79 14.40 12.90
N HIS A 209 2.57 14.42 12.38
CA HIS A 209 1.32 14.62 13.09
C HIS A 209 0.26 13.64 12.57
N PRO A 210 0.49 12.32 12.70
CA PRO A 210 -0.47 11.32 12.25
C PRO A 210 -1.83 11.54 12.95
N THR A 211 -2.89 11.52 12.15
CA THR A 211 -4.27 11.59 12.62
C THR A 211 -4.88 10.19 12.65
N PRO A 212 -5.33 9.71 13.82
CA PRO A 212 -6.03 8.43 13.92
C PRO A 212 -7.38 8.43 13.18
N PRO A 213 -7.88 7.25 12.77
CA PRO A 213 -7.21 5.94 12.88
C PRO A 213 -6.27 5.69 11.70
N GLY A 214 -5.05 5.19 11.98
CA GLY A 214 -4.19 4.62 10.94
C GLY A 214 -4.71 3.28 10.42
N VAL A 215 -3.86 2.51 9.74
CA VAL A 215 -4.21 1.18 9.16
C VAL A 215 -4.73 0.20 10.21
N VAL A 216 -4.29 0.37 11.46
CA VAL A 216 -4.69 -0.43 12.63
C VAL A 216 -5.15 0.52 13.72
N ASP A 217 -6.20 0.12 14.46
CA ASP A 217 -6.61 0.85 15.66
C ASP A 217 -5.63 0.62 16.82
N LEU A 218 -4.65 1.52 16.92
CA LEU A 218 -3.64 1.49 17.99
C LEU A 218 -4.21 1.85 19.37
N THR A 219 -5.44 2.36 19.50
CA THR A 219 -6.02 2.66 20.82
C THR A 219 -6.29 1.38 21.62
N THR A 220 -6.40 0.25 20.93
CA THR A 220 -6.57 -1.08 21.52
C THR A 220 -5.24 -1.77 21.83
N ALA A 221 -4.12 -1.15 21.46
CA ALA A 221 -2.80 -1.73 21.61
C ALA A 221 -2.11 -1.36 22.93
N VAL A 222 -1.38 -2.32 23.51
CA VAL A 222 -0.53 -2.10 24.69
C VAL A 222 0.64 -1.16 24.39
N SER A 223 1.20 -1.21 23.17
CA SER A 223 2.29 -0.34 22.74
C SER A 223 2.32 -0.18 21.21
N GLY A 224 1.85 0.99 20.74
CA GLY A 224 1.91 1.36 19.33
C GLY A 224 2.16 2.85 19.17
N SER A 225 2.80 3.21 18.07
CA SER A 225 3.04 4.60 17.66
C SER A 225 2.84 4.74 16.16
N GLU A 226 2.72 6.00 15.71
CA GLU A 226 2.63 6.36 14.29
C GLU A 226 3.68 7.43 13.90
N GLY A 227 3.91 7.58 12.59
CA GLY A 227 4.83 8.54 12.02
C GLY A 227 6.27 8.39 12.52
N LEU A 228 6.95 9.51 12.73
CA LEU A 228 8.33 9.55 13.23
C LEU A 228 8.48 8.94 14.63
N ALA A 229 7.45 9.03 15.47
CA ALA A 229 7.45 8.39 16.79
C ALA A 229 7.50 6.86 16.67
N ALA A 230 6.82 6.29 15.68
CA ALA A 230 6.87 4.86 15.39
C ALA A 230 8.24 4.39 14.91
N VAL A 231 8.92 5.19 14.08
CA VAL A 231 10.30 4.91 13.64
C VAL A 231 11.23 4.85 14.86
N ALA A 232 11.13 5.83 15.76
CA ALA A 232 11.92 5.87 16.98
C ALA A 232 11.59 4.71 17.94
N GLN A 233 10.31 4.36 18.07
CA GLN A 233 9.85 3.23 18.89
C GLN A 233 10.39 1.91 18.35
N LEU A 234 10.30 1.65 17.04
CA LEU A 234 10.85 0.45 16.42
C LEU A 234 12.36 0.36 16.68
N ALA A 235 13.10 1.44 16.46
CA ALA A 235 14.54 1.47 16.68
C ALA A 235 14.91 1.21 18.15
N ALA A 236 14.10 1.69 19.11
CA ALA A 236 14.28 1.38 20.52
C ALA A 236 13.96 -0.07 20.86
N ASP A 237 12.85 -0.58 20.33
CA ASP A 237 12.37 -1.93 20.61
C ASP A 237 13.31 -2.99 20.07
N VAL A 238 13.78 -2.88 18.82
CA VAL A 238 14.72 -3.84 18.22
C VAL A 238 15.97 -4.07 19.09
N ARG A 239 16.46 -3.05 19.81
CA ARG A 239 17.62 -3.21 20.72
C ARG A 239 17.32 -4.14 21.89
N THR A 240 16.07 -4.22 22.33
CA THR A 240 15.64 -5.08 23.43
C THR A 240 15.54 -6.56 23.02
N TRP A 241 15.51 -6.86 21.72
CA TRP A 241 15.31 -8.22 21.21
C TRP A 241 16.50 -9.15 21.49
N SER A 242 17.65 -8.58 21.85
CA SER A 242 18.86 -9.33 22.22
C SER A 242 18.63 -10.26 23.43
N HIS A 243 17.63 -9.96 24.27
CA HIS A 243 17.28 -10.76 25.44
C HIS A 243 16.24 -11.85 25.17
N LEU A 244 15.65 -11.89 23.96
CA LEU A 244 14.60 -12.86 23.62
C LEU A 244 15.18 -14.24 23.32
N PRO A 245 14.41 -15.32 23.52
CA PRO A 245 14.73 -16.65 23.01
C PRO A 245 15.01 -16.65 21.48
N ALA A 246 15.81 -17.62 21.02
CA ALA A 246 16.26 -17.64 19.63
C ALA A 246 15.11 -17.86 18.63
N ASP A 247 14.16 -18.73 18.97
CA ASP A 247 12.96 -19.01 18.21
C ASP A 247 12.02 -17.80 18.08
N GLU A 248 11.81 -17.06 19.18
CA GLU A 248 11.07 -15.80 19.14
C GLU A 248 11.77 -14.74 18.27
N LEU A 249 13.10 -14.67 18.35
CA LEU A 249 13.89 -13.75 17.54
C LEU A 249 13.80 -14.07 16.04
N GLU A 250 13.83 -15.35 15.66
CA GLU A 250 13.62 -15.76 14.26
C GLU A 250 12.27 -15.28 13.73
N ILE A 251 11.20 -15.43 14.51
CA ILE A 251 9.86 -14.99 14.14
C ILE A 251 9.84 -13.48 13.93
N LEU A 252 10.41 -12.70 14.86
CA LEU A 252 10.42 -11.24 14.78
C LEU A 252 11.23 -10.72 13.59
N LEU A 253 12.44 -11.25 13.37
CA LEU A 253 13.31 -10.85 12.25
C LEU A 253 12.69 -11.20 10.90
N PHE A 254 12.11 -12.39 10.78
CA PHE A 254 11.40 -12.81 9.58
C PHE A 254 10.18 -11.91 9.32
N SER A 255 9.40 -11.62 10.37
CA SER A 255 8.19 -10.79 10.25
C SER A 255 8.54 -9.36 9.85
N LEU A 256 9.56 -8.76 10.48
CA LEU A 256 10.07 -7.44 10.12
C LEU A 256 10.48 -7.39 8.64
N SER A 257 11.25 -8.38 8.18
CA SER A 257 11.65 -8.51 6.78
C SER A 257 10.45 -8.61 5.83
N ALA A 258 9.46 -9.43 6.17
CA ALA A 258 8.26 -9.60 5.38
C ALA A 258 7.46 -8.29 5.27
N PHE A 259 7.29 -7.54 6.37
CA PHE A 259 6.61 -6.25 6.35
C PHE A 259 7.36 -5.20 5.54
N ILE A 260 8.70 -5.21 5.54
CA ILE A 260 9.50 -4.24 4.77
C ILE A 260 9.44 -4.52 3.27
N GLU A 261 9.57 -5.80 2.86
CA GLU A 261 9.86 -6.16 1.47
C GLU A 261 8.72 -6.87 0.72
N LYS A 262 7.88 -7.63 1.43
CA LYS A 262 6.99 -8.64 0.81
C LYS A 262 5.50 -8.44 1.07
N ALA A 263 5.12 -7.64 2.07
CA ALA A 263 3.73 -7.40 2.43
C ALA A 263 3.04 -6.36 1.50
N GLY A 264 3.29 -6.42 0.19
CA GLY A 264 2.73 -5.49 -0.78
C GLY A 264 3.19 -4.05 -0.57
N THR A 265 4.48 -3.82 -0.31
CA THR A 265 5.02 -2.48 0.00
C THR A 265 5.77 -1.83 -1.16
N GLY A 266 5.92 -2.54 -2.29
CA GLY A 266 6.81 -2.14 -3.38
C GLY A 266 8.31 -2.12 -3.04
N GLY A 267 8.70 -2.56 -1.84
CA GLY A 267 10.07 -2.60 -1.34
C GLY A 267 10.45 -1.38 -0.49
N GLY A 268 11.36 -1.58 0.48
CA GLY A 268 11.81 -0.52 1.38
C GLY A 268 10.66 0.14 2.15
N LEU A 269 9.63 -0.62 2.52
CA LEU A 269 8.46 -0.14 3.26
C LEU A 269 7.79 1.09 2.60
N PHE A 270 7.48 0.99 1.30
CA PHE A 270 6.92 2.04 0.42
C PHE A 270 7.86 3.16 -0.01
N ARG A 271 9.04 3.31 0.61
CA ARG A 271 9.96 4.41 0.26
C ARG A 271 10.55 4.25 -1.14
N LYS A 272 10.62 3.02 -1.68
CA LYS A 272 11.04 2.80 -3.06
C LYS A 272 10.03 3.38 -4.05
N LEU A 273 8.74 3.09 -3.87
CA LEU A 273 7.67 3.67 -4.69
C LEU A 273 7.67 5.19 -4.60
N LEU A 274 7.83 5.74 -3.38
CA LEU A 274 7.97 7.18 -3.18
C LEU A 274 9.15 7.75 -3.97
N ALA A 275 10.33 7.13 -3.88
CA ALA A 275 11.54 7.59 -4.58
C ALA A 275 11.37 7.59 -6.10
N ASP A 276 10.75 6.53 -6.65
CA ASP A 276 10.48 6.42 -8.08
C ASP A 276 9.49 7.49 -8.53
N GLY A 277 8.39 7.69 -7.79
CA GLY A 277 7.41 8.74 -8.11
C GLY A 277 7.93 10.16 -7.93
N CYS A 278 8.78 10.43 -6.94
CA CYS A 278 9.44 11.74 -6.80
C CYS A 278 10.39 12.01 -7.97
N ALA A 279 11.10 10.99 -8.46
CA ALA A 279 11.93 11.13 -9.66
C ALA A 279 11.09 11.47 -10.90
N ASP A 280 9.90 10.87 -11.05
CA ASP A 280 8.97 11.22 -12.12
C ASP A 280 8.45 12.66 -11.99
N VAL A 281 8.05 13.09 -10.79
CA VAL A 281 7.61 14.47 -10.55
C VAL A 281 8.74 15.44 -10.88
N ALA A 282 9.96 15.22 -10.36
CA ALA A 282 11.12 16.08 -10.64
C ALA A 282 11.42 16.17 -12.14
N ARG A 283 11.36 15.05 -12.87
CA ARG A 283 11.56 15.02 -14.33
C ARG A 283 10.49 15.83 -15.07
N LEU A 284 9.23 15.71 -14.67
CA LEU A 284 8.07 16.31 -15.34
C LEU A 284 7.92 17.80 -15.02
N THR A 285 8.32 18.24 -13.83
CA THR A 285 8.19 19.64 -13.39
C THR A 285 9.49 20.43 -13.50
N GLY A 286 10.65 19.74 -13.51
CA GLY A 286 11.97 20.36 -13.41
C GLY A 286 12.33 20.86 -12.00
N ASP A 287 11.57 20.49 -10.97
CA ASP A 287 11.76 20.99 -9.61
C ASP A 287 12.93 20.30 -8.88
N LEU A 288 13.98 21.08 -8.59
CA LEU A 288 15.20 20.59 -7.93
C LEU A 288 14.96 20.13 -6.49
N ALA A 289 14.04 20.76 -5.75
CA ALA A 289 13.71 20.32 -4.40
C ALA A 289 13.07 18.92 -4.40
N THR A 290 12.30 18.60 -5.45
CA THR A 290 11.75 17.27 -5.66
C THR A 290 12.82 16.25 -6.08
N GLU A 291 13.85 16.67 -6.82
CA GLU A 291 15.01 15.82 -7.11
C GLU A 291 15.75 15.43 -5.81
N ASP A 292 16.01 16.40 -4.93
CA ASP A 292 16.60 16.14 -3.61
C ASP A 292 15.72 15.21 -2.75
N LEU A 293 14.40 15.39 -2.80
CA LEU A 293 13.45 14.50 -2.14
C LEU A 293 13.54 13.06 -2.69
N ALA A 294 13.66 12.87 -4.00
CA ALA A 294 13.82 11.55 -4.60
C ALA A 294 15.09 10.84 -4.09
N VAL A 295 16.20 11.58 -3.90
CA VAL A 295 17.43 11.06 -3.30
C VAL A 295 17.22 10.67 -1.84
N ALA A 296 16.60 11.54 -1.03
CA ALA A 296 16.31 11.25 0.38
C ALA A 296 15.42 10.01 0.53
N ALA A 297 14.37 9.89 -0.28
CA ALA A 297 13.48 8.73 -0.30
C ALA A 297 14.23 7.44 -0.68
N ARG A 298 15.14 7.51 -1.66
CA ARG A 298 15.96 6.37 -2.08
C ARG A 298 16.90 5.89 -0.97
N HIS A 299 17.53 6.79 -0.23
CA HIS A 299 18.38 6.43 0.92
C HIS A 299 17.56 5.78 2.04
N CYS A 300 16.36 6.29 2.33
CA CYS A 300 15.45 5.63 3.28
C CYS A 300 15.06 4.23 2.80
N ALA A 301 14.68 4.09 1.52
CA ALA A 301 14.29 2.82 0.93
C ALA A 301 15.43 1.78 1.02
N GLN A 302 16.66 2.18 0.70
CA GLN A 302 17.84 1.33 0.81
C GLN A 302 18.07 0.87 2.25
N THR A 303 18.01 1.79 3.22
CA THR A 303 18.24 1.46 4.64
C THR A 303 17.17 0.52 5.19
N TRP A 304 15.90 0.73 4.84
CA TRP A 304 14.83 -0.23 5.15
C TRP A 304 15.11 -1.59 4.52
N THR A 305 15.44 -1.62 3.23
CA THR A 305 15.76 -2.86 2.50
C THR A 305 16.93 -3.62 3.14
N GLU A 306 17.96 -2.90 3.59
CA GLU A 306 19.11 -3.48 4.29
C GLU A 306 18.69 -4.12 5.62
N ALA A 307 17.86 -3.44 6.42
CA ALA A 307 17.29 -4.01 7.64
C ALA A 307 16.46 -5.27 7.35
N GLY A 308 15.60 -5.22 6.32
CA GLY A 308 14.78 -6.36 5.91
C GLY A 308 15.63 -7.55 5.47
N ARG A 309 16.65 -7.33 4.62
CA ARG A 309 17.55 -8.40 4.14
C ARG A 309 18.37 -9.01 5.27
N ALA A 310 18.90 -8.19 6.17
CA ALA A 310 19.68 -8.67 7.32
C ALA A 310 18.88 -9.62 8.22
N GLY A 311 17.57 -9.41 8.36
CA GLY A 311 16.71 -10.28 9.19
C GLY A 311 16.57 -11.73 8.69
N ILE A 312 16.77 -11.98 7.39
CA ILE A 312 16.49 -13.28 6.74
C ILE A 312 17.72 -13.93 6.10
N GLU A 313 18.92 -13.47 6.45
CA GLU A 313 20.18 -14.05 5.95
C GLU A 313 20.46 -15.42 6.61
N HIS A 314 19.82 -16.48 6.09
CA HIS A 314 19.74 -17.81 6.72
C HIS A 314 21.09 -18.46 7.10
N GLU A 315 22.18 -18.08 6.43
CA GLU A 315 23.53 -18.61 6.71
C GLU A 315 24.23 -17.89 7.89
N VAL A 316 23.59 -16.87 8.46
CA VAL A 316 24.13 -16.05 9.56
C VAL A 316 23.39 -16.34 10.85
N ASP A 317 24.14 -16.46 11.96
CA ASP A 317 23.60 -16.61 13.30
C ASP A 317 22.55 -15.53 13.62
N VAL A 318 21.47 -15.94 14.27
CA VAL A 318 20.31 -15.08 14.55
C VAL A 318 20.67 -13.83 15.36
N ARG A 319 21.68 -13.90 16.25
CA ARG A 319 22.14 -12.73 17.02
C ARG A 319 22.96 -11.78 16.17
N THR A 320 23.82 -12.30 15.30
CA THR A 320 24.55 -11.46 14.33
C THR A 320 23.59 -10.80 13.34
N ARG A 321 22.53 -11.50 12.89
CA ARG A 321 21.45 -10.88 12.10
C ARG A 321 20.79 -9.74 12.86
N LEU A 322 20.42 -9.96 14.12
CA LEU A 322 19.85 -8.92 14.98
C LEU A 322 20.77 -7.69 15.09
N GLU A 323 22.08 -7.86 15.28
CA GLU A 323 23.03 -6.74 15.34
C GLU A 323 23.03 -5.92 14.04
N ARG A 324 23.00 -6.58 12.88
CA ARG A 324 22.89 -5.93 11.57
C ARG A 324 21.57 -5.18 11.41
N VAL A 325 20.46 -5.80 11.78
CA VAL A 325 19.13 -5.17 11.77
C VAL A 325 19.12 -3.95 12.70
N ALA A 326 19.60 -4.09 13.94
CA ALA A 326 19.66 -3.00 14.90
C ALA A 326 20.53 -1.84 14.39
N SER A 327 21.65 -2.12 13.73
CA SER A 327 22.50 -1.10 13.11
C SER A 327 21.75 -0.33 12.02
N ALA A 328 21.10 -1.02 11.07
CA ALA A 328 20.36 -0.37 9.99
C ALA A 328 19.16 0.42 10.52
N VAL A 329 18.36 -0.19 11.41
CA VAL A 329 17.18 0.45 11.99
C VAL A 329 17.55 1.67 12.85
N SER A 330 18.72 1.69 13.49
CA SER A 330 19.17 2.83 14.29
C SER A 330 19.38 4.13 13.48
N LEU A 331 19.58 4.01 12.15
CA LEU A 331 19.76 5.15 11.25
C LEU A 331 18.42 5.76 10.80
N LEU A 332 17.36 4.96 10.80
CA LEU A 332 16.05 5.32 10.25
C LEU A 332 15.41 6.56 10.90
N PRO A 333 15.48 6.79 12.24
CA PRO A 333 14.90 7.99 12.84
C PRO A 333 15.45 9.29 12.22
N THR A 334 16.75 9.35 11.93
CA THR A 334 17.37 10.52 11.30
C THR A 334 16.99 10.62 9.83
N LEU A 335 17.05 9.50 9.09
CA LEU A 335 16.74 9.49 7.66
C LEU A 335 15.26 9.83 7.38
N GLU A 336 14.33 9.29 8.17
CA GLU A 336 12.90 9.56 8.04
C GLU A 336 12.56 11.01 8.42
N LEU A 337 13.27 11.61 9.38
CA LEU A 337 13.14 13.04 9.68
C LEU A 337 13.60 13.89 8.50
N GLN A 338 14.75 13.57 7.90
CA GLN A 338 15.26 14.25 6.72
C GLN A 338 14.32 14.10 5.51
N LEU A 339 13.71 12.92 5.34
CA LEU A 339 12.70 12.67 4.32
C LEU A 339 11.46 13.55 4.53
N ALA A 340 10.97 13.67 5.78
CA ALA A 340 9.86 14.55 6.11
C ALA A 340 10.17 16.03 5.81
N GLU A 341 11.39 16.48 6.13
CA GLU A 341 11.85 17.85 5.81
C GLU A 341 11.96 18.09 4.30
N ALA A 342 12.44 17.09 3.55
CA ALA A 342 12.54 17.15 2.09
C ALA A 342 11.15 17.21 1.44
N LEU A 343 10.17 16.45 1.94
CA LEU A 343 8.77 16.51 1.51
C LEU A 343 8.20 17.93 1.68
N GLU A 344 8.43 18.54 2.84
CA GLU A 344 7.98 19.91 3.12
C GLU A 344 8.65 20.94 2.21
N SER A 345 9.95 20.74 1.91
CA SER A 345 10.71 21.61 1.00
C SER A 345 10.17 21.52 -0.43
N ALA A 346 10.05 20.31 -0.97
CA ALA A 346 9.51 20.07 -2.31
C ALA A 346 8.07 20.58 -2.44
N SER A 347 7.23 20.36 -1.43
CA SER A 347 5.86 20.88 -1.40
C SER A 347 5.81 22.41 -1.53
N ARG A 348 6.64 23.13 -0.79
CA ARG A 348 6.72 24.60 -0.88
C ARG A 348 7.27 25.07 -2.22
N SER A 349 8.26 24.37 -2.77
CA SER A 349 8.87 24.70 -4.06
C SER A 349 7.84 24.60 -5.19
N LEU A 350 7.15 23.46 -5.28
CA LEU A 350 6.11 23.22 -6.29
C LEU A 350 4.90 24.15 -6.13
N ALA A 351 4.51 24.50 -4.91
CA ALA A 351 3.40 25.43 -4.67
C ALA A 351 3.72 26.89 -5.00
N ALA A 352 5.00 27.24 -5.17
CA ALA A 352 5.45 28.58 -5.49
C ALA A 352 5.75 28.79 -6.99
N ALA A 353 5.80 27.71 -7.76
CA ALA A 353 6.03 27.70 -9.21
C ALA A 353 4.77 28.11 -10.00
#